data_AF-A0A561ENE2-F1
#
_entry.id   AF-A0A561ENE2-F1
#
_cell.length_a   1.000
_cell.length_b   1.000
_cell.length_c   1.000
_cell.angle_alpha   90.00
_cell.angle_beta   90.00
_cell.angle_gamma   90.00
#
_symmetry.space_group_name_H-M   'P 1'
#
loop_
_entity.id
_entity.type
_entity.pdbx_description
1 polymer ?
#
loop_
_entity_poly.entity_id
_entity_poly.type
_entity_poly.pdbx_seq_one_letter_code
_entity_poly.pdbx_strand_id
1 'polypeptide(L)'
;MAAAKATAQAGAEAPAPPTVTDDKARAAEFPAKAGHPDTEVDKRSPDGAEGPVHVKEFVLLGRADDPISESTHTANRAAAAHEAIQRGLHPHGEVEFTGATDQQDGRSVTLTYRVPVVPSSTDHNSADTTTPRSILTQQSKGDS
;
A
#
# COMPACT_ATOMS: atom_id res chain seq x y z
N MET A 1 -39.12 -22.35 -65.46
CA MET A 1 -39.76 -22.76 -64.18
C MET A 1 -38.74 -22.49 -63.09
N ALA A 2 -38.96 -21.74 -62.02
CA ALA A 2 -40.13 -21.06 -61.48
C ALA A 2 -39.68 -19.72 -60.86
N ALA A 3 -40.59 -18.75 -60.86
CA ALA A 3 -40.46 -17.47 -60.20
C ALA A 3 -40.69 -17.60 -58.68
N ALA A 4 -40.06 -16.73 -57.88
CA ALA A 4 -40.73 -16.06 -56.76
C ALA A 4 -39.86 -14.95 -56.19
N LYS A 5 -40.37 -13.72 -56.31
CA LYS A 5 -39.94 -12.47 -55.68
C LYS A 5 -40.89 -12.25 -54.49
N ALA A 6 -40.37 -12.09 -53.27
CA ALA A 6 -41.10 -11.74 -52.04
C ALA A 6 -40.05 -11.62 -50.91
N THR A 7 -40.05 -10.71 -49.94
CA THR A 7 -40.89 -9.57 -49.56
C THR A 7 -40.06 -8.78 -48.53
N ALA A 8 -40.10 -7.45 -48.58
CA ALA A 8 -39.55 -6.59 -47.54
C ALA A 8 -40.37 -6.66 -46.24
N GLN A 9 -39.70 -6.68 -45.09
CA GLN A 9 -40.30 -6.47 -43.77
C GLN A 9 -39.27 -5.63 -42.99
N ALA A 10 -39.37 -4.30 -43.01
CA ALA A 10 -40.21 -3.47 -42.15
C ALA A 10 -39.92 -3.69 -40.65
N GLY A 11 -39.19 -2.72 -40.07
CA GLY A 11 -39.40 -2.22 -38.71
C GLY A 11 -38.91 -3.09 -37.56
N ALA A 12 -37.67 -2.86 -37.11
CA ALA A 12 -37.31 -3.03 -35.71
C ALA A 12 -36.58 -1.75 -35.28
N GLU A 13 -37.37 -0.78 -34.86
CA GLU A 13 -36.97 0.42 -34.14
C GLU A 13 -36.14 -0.01 -32.93
N ALA A 14 -34.89 0.47 -32.84
CA ALA A 14 -34.07 0.29 -31.66
C ALA A 14 -34.80 0.95 -30.48
N PRO A 15 -35.02 0.23 -29.36
CA PRO A 15 -35.67 0.85 -28.21
C PRO A 15 -34.79 1.99 -27.69
N ALA A 16 -35.40 3.16 -27.52
CA ALA A 16 -34.79 4.32 -26.89
C ALA A 16 -34.13 3.94 -25.55
N PRO A 17 -33.03 4.61 -25.15
CA PRO A 17 -32.45 4.38 -23.83
C PRO A 17 -33.51 4.66 -22.76
N PRO A 18 -33.63 3.83 -21.71
CA PRO A 18 -34.59 4.07 -20.65
C PRO A 18 -34.25 5.40 -19.98
N THR A 19 -35.15 6.37 -20.11
CA THR A 19 -35.20 7.55 -19.25
C THR A 19 -35.35 7.06 -17.81
N VAL A 20 -34.25 7.08 -17.06
CA VAL A 20 -34.24 6.81 -15.62
C VAL A 20 -34.78 8.06 -14.92
N THR A 21 -36.09 8.28 -15.02
CA THR A 21 -36.83 9.08 -14.04
C THR A 21 -37.17 8.17 -12.88
N ASP A 22 -36.25 8.01 -11.92
CA ASP A 22 -36.57 7.61 -10.54
C ASP A 22 -35.34 7.67 -9.62
N ASP A 23 -34.79 8.86 -9.43
CA ASP A 23 -33.73 9.11 -8.43
C ASP A 23 -34.16 8.76 -7.00
N LYS A 24 -35.48 8.73 -6.73
CA LYS A 24 -36.02 8.38 -5.40
C LYS A 24 -35.93 6.90 -5.06
N ALA A 25 -35.98 6.00 -6.05
CA ALA A 25 -35.92 4.55 -5.79
C ALA A 25 -34.49 4.11 -5.42
N ARG A 26 -33.47 4.70 -6.04
CA ARG A 26 -32.06 4.38 -5.78
C ARG A 26 -31.59 4.83 -4.39
N ALA A 27 -32.22 5.84 -3.79
CA ALA A 27 -31.88 6.33 -2.46
C ALA A 27 -32.30 5.37 -1.32
N ALA A 28 -33.30 4.51 -1.55
CA ALA A 28 -33.76 3.53 -0.56
C ALA A 28 -32.84 2.28 -0.49
N GLU A 29 -32.21 1.91 -1.60
CA GLU A 29 -31.30 0.76 -1.68
C GLU A 29 -29.88 1.05 -1.17
N PHE A 30 -29.51 2.33 -1.02
CA PHE A 30 -28.19 2.76 -0.54
C PHE A 30 -28.32 3.80 0.59
N PRO A 31 -28.67 3.39 1.82
CA PRO A 31 -28.87 4.30 2.95
C PRO A 31 -27.61 5.08 3.38
N ALA A 32 -26.45 4.81 2.76
CA ALA A 32 -25.19 5.49 3.01
C ALA A 32 -24.98 6.80 2.21
N LYS A 33 -25.98 7.31 1.48
CA LYS A 33 -25.90 8.60 0.76
C LYS A 33 -26.63 9.75 1.46
N ALA A 34 -26.56 9.78 2.78
CA ALA A 34 -26.80 10.99 3.56
C ALA A 34 -25.59 11.24 4.48
N GLY A 35 -24.40 11.28 3.86
CA GLY A 35 -23.15 11.62 4.52
C GLY A 35 -22.60 12.91 3.93
N HIS A 36 -22.09 13.76 4.81
CA HIS A 36 -21.56 15.11 4.62
C HIS A 36 -20.96 15.46 3.25
N PRO A 37 -21.10 16.73 2.80
CA PRO A 37 -20.49 17.23 1.56
C PRO A 37 -19.02 16.88 1.58
N ASP A 38 -18.56 16.33 0.46
CA ASP A 38 -17.20 15.89 0.18
C ASP A 38 -16.19 16.59 1.08
N THR A 39 -15.84 15.96 2.20
CA THR A 39 -14.60 16.27 2.88
C THR A 39 -13.56 15.94 1.83
N GLU A 40 -13.06 16.97 1.16
CA GLU A 40 -11.91 16.88 0.27
C GLU A 40 -10.88 16.07 1.06
N VAL A 41 -10.72 14.80 0.70
CA VAL A 41 -9.85 13.87 1.40
C VAL A 41 -8.46 14.27 0.97
N ASP A 42 -8.00 15.37 1.56
CA ASP A 42 -6.72 15.97 1.30
C ASP A 42 -5.67 14.93 1.70
N LYS A 43 -5.15 14.25 0.67
CA LYS A 43 -3.88 13.54 0.69
C LYS A 43 -3.74 12.50 1.80
N ARG A 44 -4.69 11.58 1.93
CA ARG A 44 -4.32 10.26 2.48
C ARG A 44 -3.39 9.61 1.46
N SER A 45 -2.09 9.60 1.79
CA SER A 45 -1.13 8.75 1.08
C SER A 45 -1.70 7.33 1.07
N PRO A 46 -1.78 6.64 -0.08
CA PRO A 46 -2.49 5.37 -0.22
C PRO A 46 -1.95 4.25 0.71
N ASP A 47 -0.81 4.48 1.35
CA ASP A 47 -0.04 3.59 2.21
C ASP A 47 0.00 4.00 3.69
N GLY A 48 -0.59 5.15 4.05
CA GLY A 48 -0.50 5.72 5.40
C GLY A 48 0.90 6.20 5.81
N ALA A 49 1.82 6.39 4.86
CA ALA A 49 3.15 6.94 5.14
C ALA A 49 3.11 8.47 5.18
N GLU A 50 3.72 9.05 6.21
CA GLU A 50 3.97 10.49 6.29
C GLU A 50 5.21 10.83 5.44
N GLY A 51 5.04 10.94 4.12
CA GLY A 51 6.08 11.41 3.20
C GLY A 51 6.96 10.30 2.59
N PRO A 52 8.18 10.62 2.10
CA PRO A 52 9.02 9.72 1.32
C PRO A 52 9.75 8.67 2.18
N VAL A 53 9.21 8.32 3.34
CA VAL A 53 9.84 7.44 4.33
C VAL A 53 8.81 6.47 4.88
N HIS A 54 9.14 5.19 4.83
CA HIS A 54 8.41 4.14 5.53
C HIS A 54 9.05 3.91 6.90
N VAL A 55 8.23 3.93 7.96
CA VAL A 55 8.64 3.69 9.34
C VAL A 55 8.05 2.38 9.82
N LYS A 56 8.88 1.52 10.41
CA LYS A 56 8.46 0.26 11.02
C LYS A 56 8.95 0.17 12.46
N GLU A 57 8.01 -0.13 13.35
CA GLU A 57 8.27 -0.38 14.76
C GLU A 57 8.23 -1.88 15.06
N PHE A 58 9.18 -2.35 15.86
CA PHE A 58 9.22 -3.70 16.39
C PHE A 58 9.23 -3.65 17.91
N VAL A 59 8.31 -4.37 18.54
CA VAL A 59 8.27 -4.48 20.00
C VAL A 59 8.97 -5.78 20.41
N LEU A 60 9.97 -5.66 21.27
CA LEU A 60 10.73 -6.78 21.82
C LEU A 60 10.65 -6.76 23.34
N LEU A 61 10.82 -7.91 23.98
CA LEU A 61 11.04 -7.98 25.42
C LEU A 61 12.47 -7.53 25.72
N GLY A 62 12.62 -6.61 26.66
CA GLY A 62 13.89 -5.98 27.01
C GLY A 62 13.73 -4.51 27.36
N ARG A 63 14.85 -3.83 27.54
CA ARG A 63 14.95 -2.39 27.78
C ARG A 63 15.71 -1.71 26.64
N ALA A 64 15.52 -0.40 26.49
CA ALA A 64 16.19 0.41 25.48
C ALA A 64 17.72 0.37 25.56
N ASP A 65 18.27 0.20 26.77
CA ASP A 65 19.71 0.13 27.01
C ASP A 65 20.30 -1.28 26.84
N ASP A 66 19.46 -2.30 26.64
CA ASP A 66 19.94 -3.67 26.47
C ASP A 66 20.62 -3.81 25.09
N PRO A 67 21.78 -4.49 25.01
CA PRO A 67 22.46 -4.71 23.73
C PRO A 67 21.61 -5.61 22.83
N ILE A 68 21.26 -5.09 21.65
CA ILE A 68 20.54 -5.83 20.63
C ILE A 68 21.58 -6.47 19.70
N SER A 69 21.41 -7.75 19.37
CA SER A 69 22.32 -8.42 18.46
C SER A 69 22.24 -7.85 17.04
N GLU A 70 23.38 -7.79 16.35
CA GLU A 70 23.41 -7.38 14.94
C GLU A 70 22.53 -8.24 14.04
N SER A 71 22.39 -9.54 14.36
CA SER A 71 21.46 -10.43 13.67
C SER A 71 20.00 -9.97 13.80
N THR A 72 19.61 -9.45 14.96
CA THR A 72 18.27 -8.89 15.21
C THR A 72 18.09 -7.59 14.45
N HIS A 73 19.10 -6.70 14.46
CA HIS A 73 19.06 -5.48 13.66
C HIS A 73 18.85 -5.79 12.18
N THR A 74 19.55 -6.77 11.64
CA THR A 74 19.44 -7.15 10.22
C THR A 74 18.12 -7.80 9.88
N ALA A 75 17.60 -8.68 10.74
CA ALA A 75 16.29 -9.26 10.55
C ALA A 75 15.20 -8.17 10.53
N ASN A 76 15.27 -7.20 11.44
CA ASN A 76 14.32 -6.09 11.51
C ASN A 76 14.44 -5.14 10.30
N ARG A 77 15.66 -4.82 9.86
CA ARG A 77 15.87 -4.03 8.62
C ARG A 77 15.27 -4.73 7.40
N ALA A 78 15.54 -6.02 7.24
CA ALA A 78 14.99 -6.82 6.16
C ALA A 78 13.45 -6.90 6.22
N ALA A 79 12.88 -7.03 7.41
CA ALA A 79 11.44 -7.03 7.63
C ALA A 79 10.80 -5.67 7.31
N ALA A 80 11.44 -4.55 7.67
CA ALA A 80 10.96 -3.21 7.33
C ALA A 80 10.94 -2.97 5.81
N ALA A 81 12.00 -3.37 5.09
CA ALA A 81 12.02 -3.31 3.63
C ALA A 81 10.96 -4.22 2.99
N HIS A 82 10.75 -5.42 3.53
CA HIS A 82 9.73 -6.34 3.04
C HIS A 82 8.32 -5.77 3.18
N GLU A 83 7.99 -5.17 4.33
CA GLU A 83 6.67 -4.57 4.55
C GLU A 83 6.42 -3.38 3.64
N ALA A 84 7.43 -2.52 3.42
CA ALA A 84 7.32 -1.43 2.45
C ALA A 84 6.97 -1.96 1.05
N ILE A 85 7.65 -3.03 0.59
CA ILE A 85 7.35 -3.67 -0.69
C ILE A 85 5.93 -4.22 -0.75
N GLN A 86 5.45 -4.87 0.32
CA GLN A 86 4.08 -5.38 0.39
C GLN A 86 3.03 -4.28 0.32
N ARG A 87 3.38 -3.05 0.73
CA ARG A 87 2.53 -1.86 0.62
C ARG A 87 2.58 -1.20 -0.76
N GLY A 88 3.31 -1.76 -1.73
CA GLY A 88 3.46 -1.16 -3.06
C GLY A 88 4.42 0.03 -3.06
N LEU A 89 5.43 -0.02 -2.19
CA LEU A 89 6.49 0.97 -2.10
C LEU A 89 7.81 0.35 -2.56
N HIS A 90 8.67 1.14 -3.18
CA HIS A 90 10.03 0.77 -3.47
C HIS A 90 10.96 1.46 -2.47
N PRO A 91 11.53 0.70 -1.52
CA PRO A 91 12.62 1.18 -0.67
C PRO A 91 13.83 1.59 -1.50
N HIS A 92 14.34 2.80 -1.29
CA HIS A 92 15.55 3.31 -1.92
C HIS A 92 16.58 3.64 -0.84
N GLY A 93 17.74 2.99 -0.89
CA GLY A 93 18.83 3.20 0.09
C GLY A 93 18.78 2.25 1.29
N GLU A 94 19.52 2.59 2.35
CA GLU A 94 19.66 1.73 3.53
C GLU A 94 18.48 1.91 4.51
N VAL A 95 18.10 0.81 5.16
CA VAL A 95 17.15 0.86 6.28
C VAL A 95 17.91 1.25 7.55
N GLU A 96 17.57 2.40 8.10
CA GLU A 96 18.24 2.96 9.27
C GLU A 96 17.51 2.61 10.57
N PHE A 97 18.26 2.28 11.60
CA PHE A 97 17.75 2.21 12.96
C PHE A 97 17.75 3.61 13.57
N THR A 98 16.58 4.10 13.97
CA THR A 98 16.40 5.48 14.45
C THR A 98 16.32 5.62 15.96
N GLY A 99 16.10 4.52 16.67
CA GLY A 99 16.15 4.52 18.13
C GLY A 99 15.34 3.42 18.77
N ALA A 100 15.58 3.27 20.06
CA ALA A 100 14.84 2.41 20.97
C ALA A 100 14.06 3.29 21.96
N THR A 101 12.86 2.87 22.33
CA THR A 101 12.05 3.55 23.35
C THR A 101 11.40 2.52 24.25
N ASP A 102 11.61 2.66 25.56
CA ASP A 102 10.96 1.80 26.55
C ASP A 102 9.44 1.96 26.50
N GLN A 103 8.74 0.84 26.57
CA GLN A 103 7.30 0.81 26.72
C GLN A 103 6.90 1.08 28.17
N GLN A 104 5.65 1.52 28.36
CA GLN A 104 5.10 1.83 29.69
C GLN A 104 5.02 0.61 30.62
N ASP A 105 5.13 -0.60 30.07
CA ASP A 105 5.15 -1.85 30.83
C ASP A 105 6.48 -2.10 31.57
N GLY A 106 7.53 -1.33 31.26
CA GLY A 106 8.87 -1.44 31.84
C GLY A 106 9.59 -2.76 31.53
N ARG A 107 9.09 -3.52 30.55
CA ARG A 107 9.59 -4.85 30.17
C ARG A 107 9.77 -5.02 28.67
N SER A 108 9.21 -4.12 27.89
CA SER A 108 9.30 -4.14 26.44
C SER A 108 9.96 -2.87 25.93
N VAL A 109 10.62 -3.00 24.79
CA VAL A 109 11.26 -1.92 24.05
C VAL A 109 10.71 -1.88 22.65
N THR A 110 10.49 -0.67 22.14
CA THR A 110 10.13 -0.42 20.74
C THR A 110 11.35 0.01 19.97
N LEU A 111 11.70 -0.74 18.93
CA LEU A 111 12.76 -0.41 18.00
C LEU A 111 12.16 0.20 16.74
N THR A 112 12.62 1.40 16.38
CA THR A 112 12.09 2.14 15.23
C THR A 112 13.08 2.12 14.08
N TYR A 113 12.64 1.62 12.93
CA TYR A 113 13.42 1.59 11.69
C TYR A 113 12.76 2.46 10.64
N ARG A 114 13.58 3.11 9.81
CA ARG A 114 13.11 3.98 8.73
C ARG A 114 13.81 3.62 7.43
N VAL A 115 13.08 3.73 6.32
CA VAL A 115 13.65 3.55 5.00
C VAL A 115 13.02 4.56 4.03
N PRO A 116 13.83 5.26 3.22
CA PRO A 116 13.29 6.10 2.16
C PRO A 116 12.54 5.24 1.15
N VAL A 117 11.38 5.71 0.69
CA VAL A 117 10.51 4.97 -0.22
C VAL A 117 9.95 5.87 -1.31
N VAL A 118 9.70 5.26 -2.46
CA VAL A 118 8.96 5.86 -3.56
C VAL A 118 7.77 4.95 -3.89
N PRO A 119 6.55 5.48 -4.12
CA PRO A 119 5.43 4.66 -4.56
C PRO A 119 5.76 3.93 -5.87
N SER A 120 5.43 2.64 -5.96
CA SER A 120 5.71 1.82 -7.15
C SER A 120 5.08 2.37 -8.42
N SER A 121 3.97 3.12 -8.31
CA SER A 121 3.30 3.76 -9.45
C SER A 121 4.11 4.88 -10.10
N THR A 122 5.01 5.51 -9.34
CA THR A 122 5.78 6.69 -9.76
C THR A 122 7.27 6.43 -9.88
N ASP A 123 7.75 5.26 -9.43
CA ASP A 123 9.16 4.92 -9.49
C ASP A 123 9.57 4.42 -10.88
N HIS A 124 10.48 5.14 -11.52
CA HIS A 124 11.06 4.77 -12.81
C HIS A 124 12.33 3.92 -12.67
N ASN A 125 12.86 3.76 -11.46
CA ASN A 125 14.12 3.08 -11.16
C ASN A 125 13.90 1.89 -10.22
N SER A 126 12.92 1.03 -10.51
CA SER A 126 12.60 -0.12 -9.66
C SER A 126 13.78 -1.10 -9.45
N ALA A 127 14.79 -1.07 -10.32
CA ALA A 127 16.00 -1.88 -10.19
C ALA A 127 16.86 -1.51 -8.97
N ASP A 128 16.75 -0.26 -8.49
CA ASP A 128 17.49 0.25 -7.34
C ASP A 128 16.79 -0.06 -6.01
N THR A 129 15.66 -0.78 -6.06
CA THR A 129 14.90 -1.14 -4.87
C THR A 129 15.74 -1.98 -3.91
N THR A 130 15.88 -1.50 -2.67
CA THR A 130 16.48 -2.26 -1.58
C THR A 130 15.55 -3.40 -1.19
N THR A 131 16.00 -4.64 -1.43
CA THR A 131 15.25 -5.85 -1.13
C THR A 131 15.71 -6.47 0.19
N PRO A 132 14.88 -7.31 0.83
CA PRO A 132 15.32 -8.08 2.00
C PRO A 132 16.58 -8.90 1.72
N ARG A 133 16.70 -9.45 0.50
CA ARG A 133 17.86 -10.23 0.08
C ARG A 133 19.14 -9.39 -0.03
N SER A 134 19.05 -8.15 -0.54
CA SER A 134 20.24 -7.29 -0.64
C SER A 134 20.79 -6.95 0.75
N ILE A 135 19.91 -6.68 1.71
CA ILE A 135 20.28 -6.42 3.12
C ILE A 135 21.00 -7.61 3.74
N LEU A 136 20.43 -8.82 3.61
CA LEU A 136 21.04 -10.05 4.14
C LEU A 136 22.42 -10.34 3.51
N THR A 137 22.59 -9.99 2.23
CA THR A 137 23.85 -10.22 1.52
C THR A 137 24.93 -9.20 1.94
N GLN A 138 24.56 -7.96 2.22
CA GLN A 138 25.50 -6.92 2.67
C GLN A 138 26.17 -7.28 4.00
N GLN A 139 25.43 -7.83 4.96
CA GLN A 139 26.01 -8.30 6.22
C GLN A 139 27.04 -9.41 6.01
N SER A 140 26.72 -10.42 5.21
CA SER A 140 27.63 -11.53 4.97
C SER A 140 28.98 -11.12 4.36
N LYS A 141 29.04 -9.97 3.67
CA LYS A 141 30.28 -9.42 3.10
C LYS A 141 31.10 -8.58 4.09
N GLY A 142 30.50 -8.09 5.18
CA GLY A 142 31.20 -7.31 6.20
C GLY A 142 32.00 -8.17 7.20
N ASP A 143 31.68 -9.46 7.29
CA ASP A 143 32.29 -10.42 8.23
C ASP A 143 33.37 -11.33 7.59
N SER A 144 33.79 -11.06 6.33
CA SER A 144 34.86 -11.79 5.62
C SER A 144 36.13 -10.95 5.48
#